data_AF-A0A6J4FIG9-F1
#
_entry.id   AF-A0A6J4FIG9-F1
#
_cell.length_a   1.000
_cell.length_b   1.000
_cell.length_c   1.000
_cell.angle_alpha   90.00
_cell.angle_beta   90.00
_cell.angle_gamma   90.00
#
_symmetry.space_group_name_H-M   'P 1'
#
loop_
_entity.id
_entity.type
_entity.pdbx_description
1 polymer ?
#
loop_
_entity_poly.entity_id
_entity_poly.type
_entity_poly.pdbx_seq_one_letter_code
_entity_poly.pdbx_strand_id
1 'polypeptide(L)'
;MWFMCYPHRQSFGATPVLDGERVYDSGEHRFKHCGDSDRAEVVRDGGKWIGKCPRSLTLSKAQQLLEEALPEAGEGAKDGVRALWSVWQGVVYQAFPNGDGRSWHGFPVRNRKHIPTSIQRRLRDRARESGFEKEFDQWLTG
;
A
#
# COMPACT_ATOMS: atom_id res chain seq x y z
N MET A 1 -11.91 12.64 22.82
CA MET A 1 -11.87 12.93 21.37
C MET A 1 -10.45 13.41 21.10
N TRP A 2 -9.56 12.55 20.60
CA TRP A 2 -8.14 12.88 20.46
C TRP A 2 -7.72 12.82 19.00
N PHE A 3 -7.22 13.96 18.54
CA PHE A 3 -6.76 14.31 17.21
C PHE A 3 -5.22 14.40 17.20
N MET A 4 -4.63 14.08 16.04
CA MET A 4 -3.34 14.58 15.48
C MET A 4 -1.98 14.19 16.15
N CYS A 5 -0.92 13.99 15.34
CA CYS A 5 0.13 15.01 15.02
C CYS A 5 1.44 14.43 14.40
N TYR A 6 1.96 15.14 13.39
CA TYR A 6 3.27 15.10 12.67
C TYR A 6 4.48 15.45 13.59
N PRO A 7 5.81 15.36 13.24
CA PRO A 7 6.46 15.74 11.96
C PRO A 7 7.75 15.01 11.46
N HIS A 8 8.18 15.46 10.26
CA HIS A 8 9.51 15.48 9.62
C HIS A 8 10.00 14.37 8.63
N ARG A 9 10.74 14.89 7.64
CA ARG A 9 10.97 14.53 6.23
C ARG A 9 12.34 13.85 6.00
N GLN A 10 12.42 12.81 5.16
CA GLN A 10 13.64 12.42 4.40
C GLN A 10 13.28 11.72 3.07
N SER A 11 14.07 11.98 2.02
CA SER A 11 13.81 11.63 0.61
C SER A 11 14.75 10.54 0.11
N PHE A 12 14.28 9.56 -0.67
CA PHE A 12 15.13 8.72 -1.52
C PHE A 12 14.38 8.20 -2.77
N GLY A 13 15.03 8.32 -3.95
CA GLY A 13 14.93 7.37 -5.08
C GLY A 13 13.74 7.48 -6.05
N ALA A 14 13.96 8.04 -7.25
CA ALA A 14 12.94 8.24 -8.29
C ALA A 14 12.48 6.94 -9.00
N THR A 15 11.16 6.74 -9.05
CA THR A 15 10.44 5.84 -9.98
C THR A 15 9.68 6.73 -10.99
N PRO A 16 9.31 6.25 -12.21
CA PRO A 16 8.78 7.11 -13.25
C PRO A 16 7.43 7.71 -12.81
N VAL A 17 7.39 9.04 -12.81
CA VAL A 17 6.25 9.87 -12.44
C VAL A 17 5.22 9.79 -13.56
N LEU A 18 4.01 9.34 -13.26
CA LEU A 18 2.86 9.58 -14.14
C LEU A 18 2.50 11.06 -14.00
N ASP A 19 2.25 11.76 -15.11
CA ASP A 19 1.98 13.21 -15.22
C ASP A 19 0.64 13.65 -14.59
N GLY A 20 0.47 13.35 -13.30
CA GLY A 20 -0.63 13.76 -12.44
C GLY A 20 -0.27 13.40 -11.00
N GLU A 21 -0.24 14.39 -10.12
CA GLU A 21 0.12 14.21 -8.71
C GLU A 21 -0.88 13.24 -8.06
N ARG A 22 -0.45 12.01 -7.79
CA ARG A 22 -1.25 10.99 -7.09
C ARG A 22 -1.40 11.44 -5.64
N VAL A 23 -2.62 11.45 -5.12
CA VAL A 23 -2.89 11.84 -3.73
C VAL A 23 -3.39 10.64 -2.95
N TYR A 24 -2.73 10.31 -1.85
CA TYR A 24 -3.19 9.27 -0.94
C TYR A 24 -4.45 9.75 -0.22
N ASP A 25 -5.51 8.93 -0.31
CA ASP A 25 -6.76 9.14 0.41
C ASP A 25 -6.99 7.97 1.37
N SER A 26 -6.98 8.27 2.67
CA SER A 26 -7.30 7.32 3.73
C SER A 26 -8.77 6.86 3.67
N GLY A 27 -9.62 7.55 2.91
CA GLY A 27 -11.05 7.37 2.82
C GLY A 27 -11.72 7.89 4.08
N GLU A 28 -12.34 9.07 4.00
CA GLU A 28 -13.21 9.57 5.06
C GLU A 28 -14.25 8.47 5.40
N HIS A 29 -14.33 8.07 6.68
CA HIS A 29 -15.17 6.97 7.19
C HIS A 29 -14.73 5.52 6.88
N ARG A 30 -13.52 5.27 6.36
CA ARG A 30 -13.01 3.90 6.08
C ARG A 30 -12.06 3.36 7.16
N PHE A 31 -12.45 3.51 8.44
CA PHE A 31 -11.70 3.04 9.62
C PHE A 31 -11.45 1.53 9.66
N LYS A 32 -12.12 0.76 8.79
CA LYS A 32 -11.95 -0.69 8.70
C LYS A 32 -10.51 -1.12 8.42
N HIS A 33 -9.66 -0.25 7.84
CA HIS A 33 -8.24 -0.55 7.60
C HIS A 33 -7.30 0.06 8.65
N CYS A 34 -7.80 0.86 9.59
CA CYS A 34 -7.01 1.32 10.72
C CYS A 34 -6.87 0.16 11.72
N GLY A 35 -5.64 -0.31 11.91
CA GLY A 35 -5.29 -1.23 12.98
C GLY A 35 -4.70 -0.48 14.17
N ASP A 36 -4.92 -1.02 15.37
CA ASP A 36 -4.34 -0.50 16.61
C ASP A 36 -2.99 -1.14 16.95
N SER A 37 -2.59 -2.15 16.17
CA SER A 37 -1.34 -2.92 16.34
C SER A 37 -0.14 -2.15 15.76
N ASP A 38 1.04 -2.39 16.32
CA ASP A 38 2.32 -1.92 15.76
C ASP A 38 2.68 -2.61 14.44
N ARG A 39 1.98 -3.68 14.09
CA ARG A 39 2.20 -4.47 12.87
C ARG A 39 0.96 -4.48 12.00
N ALA A 40 1.17 -4.62 10.69
CA ALA A 40 0.06 -4.84 9.79
C ALA A 40 -0.52 -6.24 10.03
N GLU A 41 -1.83 -6.35 9.92
CA GLU A 41 -2.54 -7.59 10.21
C GLU A 41 -3.60 -7.84 9.15
N VAL A 42 -4.03 -9.09 9.00
CA VAL A 42 -5.24 -9.40 8.23
C VAL A 42 -6.21 -10.10 9.15
N VAL A 43 -7.34 -9.46 9.38
CA VAL A 43 -8.38 -9.96 10.29
C VAL A 43 -9.60 -10.42 9.51
N ARG A 44 -10.36 -11.35 10.09
CA ARG A 44 -11.65 -11.77 9.53
C ARG A 44 -12.76 -11.00 10.25
N ASP A 45 -13.50 -10.19 9.50
CA ASP A 45 -14.62 -9.39 10.02
C ASP A 45 -15.80 -9.47 9.05
N GLY A 46 -17.00 -9.76 9.57
CA GLY A 46 -18.21 -9.99 8.76
C GLY A 46 -18.05 -11.05 7.67
N GLY A 47 -17.21 -12.08 7.89
CA GLY A 47 -16.90 -13.12 6.92
C GLY A 47 -15.92 -12.73 5.81
N LYS A 48 -15.45 -11.47 5.79
CA LYS A 48 -14.47 -10.94 4.83
C LYS A 48 -13.10 -10.79 5.48
N TRP A 49 -12.05 -10.93 4.67
CA TRP A 49 -10.68 -10.63 5.11
C TRP A 49 -10.41 -9.14 4.93
N ILE A 50 -9.97 -8.49 6.00
CA ILE A 50 -9.68 -7.06 6.04
C ILE A 50 -8.22 -6.88 6.44
N GLY A 51 -7.43 -6.28 5.55
CA GLY A 51 -6.09 -5.81 5.88
C GLY A 51 -6.16 -4.61 6.80
N LYS A 52 -5.39 -4.62 7.88
CA LYS A 52 -5.26 -3.57 8.89
C LYS A 52 -3.86 -3.00 8.81
N CYS A 53 -3.76 -1.71 8.52
CA CYS A 53 -2.51 -0.97 8.56
C CYS A 53 -1.99 -0.93 10.00
N PRO A 54 -0.67 -0.98 10.22
CA PRO A 54 -0.11 -0.75 11.54
C PRO A 54 -0.37 0.71 11.94
N ARG A 55 -0.50 0.96 13.25
CA ARG A 55 -0.63 2.32 13.78
C ARG A 55 0.56 3.23 13.45
N SER A 56 1.71 2.63 13.13
CA SER A 56 2.94 3.33 12.73
C SER A 56 2.92 3.82 11.27
N LEU A 57 1.95 3.40 10.44
CA LEU A 57 1.82 3.88 9.07
C LEU A 57 1.27 5.31 9.05
N THR A 58 2.12 6.28 8.74
CA THR A 58 1.73 7.69 8.64
C THR A 58 1.16 8.03 7.26
N LEU A 59 0.38 9.11 7.15
CA LEU A 59 -0.08 9.61 5.84
C LEU A 59 1.07 9.96 4.91
N SER A 60 2.15 10.55 5.44
CA SER A 60 3.34 10.86 4.64
C SER A 60 4.02 9.58 4.14
N LYS A 61 4.10 8.53 4.98
CA LYS A 61 4.61 7.23 4.54
C LYS A 61 3.68 6.60 3.52
N ALA A 62 2.36 6.67 3.71
CA ALA A 62 1.38 6.15 2.76
C ALA A 62 1.47 6.87 1.40
N GLN A 63 1.60 8.20 1.42
CA GLN A 63 1.84 9.03 0.24
C GLN A 63 3.15 8.64 -0.46
N GLN A 64 4.26 8.51 0.29
CA GLN A 64 5.54 8.05 -0.24
C GLN A 64 5.40 6.66 -0.89
N LEU A 65 4.74 5.72 -0.21
CA LEU A 65 4.50 4.38 -0.74
C LEU A 65 3.66 4.41 -2.02
N LEU A 66 2.74 5.37 -2.16
CA LEU A 66 1.90 5.56 -3.35
C LEU A 66 2.70 6.15 -4.53
N GLU A 67 3.56 7.11 -4.26
CA GLU A 67 4.46 7.74 -5.24
C GLU A 67 5.45 6.72 -5.78
N GLU A 68 6.05 5.93 -4.89
CA GLU A 68 7.01 4.88 -5.24
C GLU A 68 6.33 3.62 -5.80
N ALA A 69 5.00 3.50 -5.73
CA ALA A 69 4.29 2.26 -6.04
C ALA A 69 4.51 1.76 -7.48
N LEU A 70 4.54 0.44 -7.61
CA LEU A 70 4.61 -0.26 -8.88
C LEU A 70 3.23 -0.27 -9.54
N PRO A 71 3.09 0.27 -10.77
CA PRO A 71 1.83 0.21 -11.48
C PRO A 71 1.56 -1.17 -12.05
N GLU A 72 0.32 -1.61 -11.87
CA GLU A 72 -0.27 -2.72 -12.60
C GLU A 72 -1.17 -2.16 -13.70
N ALA A 73 -0.85 -2.49 -14.95
CA ALA A 73 -1.68 -2.10 -16.08
C ALA A 73 -3.01 -2.88 -16.08
N GLY A 74 -4.08 -2.29 -16.59
CA GLY A 74 -5.31 -3.02 -16.87
C GLY A 74 -6.17 -2.36 -17.93
N GLU A 75 -6.83 -3.20 -18.73
CA GLU A 75 -7.78 -2.74 -19.73
C GLU A 75 -8.97 -2.03 -19.06
N GLY A 76 -9.37 -0.89 -19.61
CA GLY A 76 -10.48 -0.07 -19.10
C GLY A 76 -10.15 0.80 -17.88
N ALA A 77 -8.92 0.79 -17.38
CA ALA A 77 -8.50 1.72 -16.33
C ALA A 77 -8.24 3.13 -16.89
N LYS A 78 -8.66 4.17 -16.14
CA LYS A 78 -8.29 5.56 -16.43
C LYS A 78 -6.76 5.65 -16.39
N ASP A 79 -6.16 6.17 -17.46
CA ASP A 79 -4.69 6.25 -17.64
C ASP A 79 -3.96 4.90 -17.72
N GLY A 80 -4.70 3.80 -17.91
CA GLY A 80 -4.14 2.45 -18.10
C GLY A 80 -3.65 1.75 -16.83
N VAL A 81 -3.75 2.37 -15.65
CA VAL A 81 -3.29 1.79 -14.38
C VAL A 81 -4.47 1.28 -13.54
N ARG A 82 -4.55 -0.03 -13.39
CA ARG A 82 -5.61 -0.72 -12.62
C ARG A 82 -5.40 -0.62 -11.12
N ALA A 83 -4.16 -0.81 -10.68
CA ALA A 83 -3.79 -0.83 -9.28
C ALA A 83 -2.33 -0.40 -9.11
N LEU A 84 -2.02 0.04 -7.91
CA LEU A 84 -0.67 0.37 -7.47
C LEU A 84 -0.26 -0.58 -6.35
N TRP A 85 0.99 -1.03 -6.39
CA TRP A 85 1.53 -2.02 -5.46
C TRP A 85 2.77 -1.48 -4.75
N SER A 86 2.80 -1.60 -3.43
CA SER A 86 3.96 -1.20 -2.63
C SER A 86 4.26 -2.23 -1.55
N VAL A 87 5.47 -2.16 -1.00
CA VAL A 87 5.91 -3.00 0.11
C VAL A 87 6.51 -2.11 1.18
N TRP A 88 6.17 -2.35 2.43
CA TRP A 88 6.74 -1.65 3.56
C TRP A 88 6.87 -2.57 4.77
N GLN A 89 8.08 -2.68 5.32
CA GLN A 89 8.41 -3.61 6.41
C GLN A 89 7.96 -5.06 6.13
N GLY A 90 8.12 -5.50 4.88
CA GLY A 90 7.69 -6.82 4.41
C GLY A 90 6.19 -6.95 4.11
N VAL A 91 5.36 -5.98 4.48
CA VAL A 91 3.92 -6.03 4.23
C VAL A 91 3.62 -5.52 2.84
N VAL A 92 2.79 -6.25 2.08
CA VAL A 92 2.34 -5.81 0.75
C VAL A 92 1.06 -4.99 0.84
N TYR A 93 1.05 -3.86 0.17
CA TYR A 93 -0.08 -2.95 0.06
C TYR A 93 -0.55 -2.88 -1.40
N GLN A 94 -1.86 -2.77 -1.58
CA GLN A 94 -2.50 -2.49 -2.85
C GLN A 94 -3.29 -1.20 -2.74
N ALA A 95 -3.17 -0.33 -3.74
CA ALA A 95 -3.98 0.87 -3.86
C ALA A 95 -4.78 0.90 -5.17
N PHE A 96 -6.01 1.37 -5.08
CA PHE A 96 -6.92 1.54 -6.21
C PHE A 96 -7.24 3.02 -6.41
N PRO A 97 -7.45 3.47 -7.66
CA PRO A 97 -7.88 4.83 -7.90
C PRO A 97 -9.31 5.02 -7.40
N ASN A 98 -9.57 6.15 -6.79
CA ASN A 98 -10.92 6.62 -6.56
C ASN A 98 -11.51 7.15 -7.88
N GLY A 99 -12.85 7.29 -7.92
CA GLY A 99 -13.57 7.74 -9.12
C GLY A 99 -13.22 9.16 -9.60
N ASP A 100 -12.49 9.95 -8.80
CA ASP A 100 -12.01 11.28 -9.17
C ASP A 100 -10.78 11.26 -10.09
N GLY A 101 -10.15 10.08 -10.25
CA GLY A 101 -8.94 9.87 -11.05
C GLY A 101 -7.69 10.57 -10.54
N ARG A 102 -7.64 10.97 -9.27
CA ARG A 102 -6.44 11.56 -8.64
C ARG A 102 -6.13 10.94 -7.29
N SER A 103 -7.17 10.66 -6.51
CA SER A 103 -6.99 10.07 -5.19
C SER A 103 -6.92 8.56 -5.26
N TRP A 104 -6.12 7.97 -4.36
CA TRP A 104 -5.88 6.54 -4.31
C TRP A 104 -6.04 6.02 -2.90
N HIS A 105 -6.73 4.89 -2.77
CA HIS A 105 -6.96 4.25 -1.49
C HIS A 105 -6.17 2.95 -1.37
N GLY A 106 -5.26 2.90 -0.39
CA GLY A 106 -4.35 1.77 -0.16
C GLY A 106 -4.65 0.96 1.10
N PHE A 107 -4.49 -0.36 1.04
CA PHE A 107 -4.65 -1.28 2.18
C PHE A 107 -3.71 -2.51 2.08
N PRO A 108 -3.38 -3.18 3.20
CA PRO A 108 -2.60 -4.41 3.19
C PRO A 108 -3.36 -5.56 2.52
N VAL A 109 -2.66 -6.36 1.72
CA VAL A 109 -3.24 -7.54 1.06
C VAL A 109 -2.76 -8.84 1.69
N ARG A 110 -3.64 -9.83 1.77
CA ARG A 110 -3.37 -11.06 2.55
C ARG A 110 -2.38 -12.03 1.92
N ASN A 111 -2.39 -12.19 0.60
CA ASN A 111 -1.62 -13.26 -0.02
C ASN A 111 -1.26 -12.97 -1.47
N ARG A 112 -0.36 -13.80 -1.99
CA ARG A 112 0.17 -13.71 -3.35
C ARG A 112 -0.85 -13.98 -4.46
N LYS A 113 -2.03 -14.56 -4.17
CA LYS A 113 -2.97 -15.03 -5.21
C LYS A 113 -3.50 -13.91 -6.08
N HIS A 114 -3.53 -12.68 -5.56
CA HIS A 114 -4.06 -11.51 -6.24
C HIS A 114 -2.98 -10.58 -6.80
N ILE A 115 -1.71 -10.97 -6.70
CA ILE A 115 -0.57 -10.16 -7.11
C ILE A 115 0.03 -10.75 -8.38
N PRO A 116 0.18 -10.01 -9.48
CA PRO A 116 0.88 -10.50 -10.67
C PRO A 116 2.31 -10.96 -10.35
N THR A 117 2.76 -12.07 -10.92
CA THR A 117 4.09 -12.63 -10.64
C THR A 117 5.24 -11.64 -10.91
N SER A 118 5.10 -10.80 -11.94
CA SER A 118 6.05 -9.74 -12.27
C SER A 118 6.14 -8.67 -11.16
N ILE A 119 5.00 -8.30 -10.58
CA ILE A 119 4.92 -7.38 -9.45
C ILE A 119 5.48 -8.03 -8.19
N GLN A 120 5.15 -9.31 -7.91
CA GLN A 120 5.69 -10.04 -6.75
C GLN A 120 7.22 -10.02 -6.73
N ARG A 121 7.86 -10.30 -7.87
CA ARG A 121 9.32 -10.28 -7.99
C ARG A 121 9.90 -8.90 -7.65
N ARG A 122 9.34 -7.84 -8.22
CA ARG A 122 9.80 -6.46 -8.00
C ARG A 122 9.56 -6.01 -6.55
N LEU A 123 8.45 -6.42 -5.93
CA LEU A 123 8.20 -6.16 -4.52
C LEU A 123 9.19 -6.90 -3.63
N ARG A 124 9.53 -8.15 -3.95
CA ARG A 124 10.56 -8.91 -3.23
C ARG A 124 11.92 -8.21 -3.33
N ASP A 125 12.30 -7.74 -4.52
CA ASP A 125 13.55 -7.02 -4.72
C ASP A 125 13.61 -5.76 -3.82
N ARG A 126 12.52 -4.96 -3.77
CA ARG A 126 12.42 -3.80 -2.86
C ARG A 126 12.45 -4.16 -1.38
N ALA A 127 11.79 -5.26 -0.99
CA ALA A 127 11.82 -5.75 0.37
C ALA A 127 13.24 -6.16 0.77
N ARG A 128 13.96 -6.85 -0.12
CA ARG A 128 15.36 -7.24 0.06
C ARG A 128 16.28 -6.03 0.20
N GLU A 129 16.14 -5.03 -0.68
CA GLU A 129 16.88 -3.77 -0.61
C GLU A 129 16.66 -3.05 0.73
N SER A 130 15.48 -3.18 1.31
CA SER A 130 15.12 -2.58 2.60
C SER A 130 15.41 -3.49 3.82
N GLY A 131 15.96 -4.70 3.61
CA GLY A 131 16.26 -5.65 4.69
C GLY A 131 15.07 -6.45 5.23
N PHE A 132 13.91 -6.45 4.56
CA PHE A 132 12.65 -7.09 4.99
C PHE A 132 12.21 -8.26 4.09
N GLU A 133 13.14 -8.93 3.41
CA GLU A 133 12.81 -10.04 2.50
C GLU A 133 12.12 -11.21 3.23
N LYS A 134 12.56 -11.53 4.45
CA LYS A 134 11.98 -12.63 5.24
C LYS A 134 10.54 -12.33 5.65
N GLU A 135 10.28 -11.12 6.11
CA GLU A 135 8.96 -10.63 6.50
C GLU A 135 8.01 -10.61 5.29
N PHE A 136 8.53 -10.23 4.12
CA PHE A 136 7.79 -10.31 2.86
C PHE A 136 7.39 -11.73 2.49
N ASP A 137 8.32 -12.68 2.57
CA ASP A 137 8.05 -14.07 2.27
C ASP A 137 7.06 -14.69 3.27
N GLN A 138 7.18 -14.35 4.56
CA GLN A 138 6.23 -14.75 5.59
C GLN A 138 4.84 -14.18 5.31
N TRP A 139 4.75 -12.88 4.99
CA TRP A 139 3.50 -12.19 4.69
C TRP A 139 2.74 -12.83 3.53
N LEU A 140 3.44 -13.21 2.45
CA LEU A 140 2.81 -13.83 1.28
C LEU A 140 2.41 -15.29 1.46
N THR A 141 2.84 -15.94 2.56
CA THR A 141 2.61 -17.36 2.82
C THR A 141 1.52 -17.61 3.88
N GLY A 142 1.05 -16.57 4.60
CA GLY A 142 -0.09 -16.64 5.55
C GLY A 142 -1.49 -16.54 4.91
#